data_AF-A0A1I5RQZ5-F1
#
_entry.id   AF-A0A1I5RQZ5-F1
#
_cell.length_a   1.000
_cell.length_b   1.000
_cell.length_c   1.000
_cell.angle_alpha   90.00
_cell.angle_beta   90.00
_cell.angle_gamma   90.00
#
_symmetry.space_group_name_H-M   'P 1'
#
loop_
_entity.id
_entity.type
_entity.pdbx_description
1 polymer ?
#
loop_
_entity_poly.entity_id
_entity_poly.type
_entity_poly.pdbx_seq_one_letter_code
_entity_poly.pdbx_strand_id
1 'polypeptide(L)'
;MAVQAEAVTGHQHEGAKEPSLNQAQTPLVVGALIVAAVLTVFLALTQQPAQPILLILGLLLGYTLFHARFGFTSAFRRFASVGNGQALRAHMVMLAVAVTLFAPILAIGTTFFGGAATGNIAPIGISLVVGAFLFGLGMQLGGGCASGTLYAVGGGRTVMFVTLFFFIIGATLGAYHLPFWSEEMPSFGSVSLATSTGLGYFGAWVVSVLFFGFVIWWTLRREKKTQPPRMAAVPTASGWKRALRGSWPLITAAVVLAVLNALTLLTRGSGWGVTSGFTLWGSQVLQTMGVDVANWGYWQGSAETLQSSVFAHGTSVLNFGVILGAFIASAAGGLFRFTSVNVKNVSAAVIGGLLMGYGARLAFGCNIGAYFTGIASFSLHGYLWGILAMAGTFVALFIRPLFGLSVPKSKDSFC
;
A
#
# COMPACT_ATOMS: atom_id res chain seq x y z
N MET A 1 -45.44 20.97 -55.46
CA MET A 1 -44.86 21.83 -54.40
C MET A 1 -43.63 21.12 -53.87
N ALA A 2 -42.46 21.61 -54.23
CA ALA A 2 -41.16 21.16 -53.74
C ALA A 2 -40.73 22.07 -52.58
N VAL A 3 -40.24 21.49 -51.47
CA VAL A 3 -39.28 22.06 -50.49
C VAL A 3 -38.73 20.85 -49.70
N GLN A 4 -37.61 20.27 -50.14
CA GLN A 4 -36.22 20.50 -49.67
C GLN A 4 -35.82 19.67 -48.45
N ALA A 5 -34.79 18.86 -48.68
CA ALA A 5 -33.92 18.27 -47.69
C ALA A 5 -33.03 19.36 -47.08
N GLU A 6 -32.83 19.31 -45.76
CA GLU A 6 -31.76 20.05 -45.10
C GLU A 6 -30.99 19.12 -44.15
N ALA A 7 -29.70 19.04 -44.42
CA ALA A 7 -28.71 18.32 -43.65
C ALA A 7 -28.44 19.07 -42.34
N VAL A 8 -28.58 18.40 -41.20
CA VAL A 8 -27.97 18.87 -39.96
C VAL A 8 -26.58 18.25 -39.86
N THR A 9 -25.68 19.11 -40.29
CA THR A 9 -24.22 19.15 -40.14
C THR A 9 -23.69 18.60 -38.81
N GLY A 10 -22.48 18.06 -38.91
CA GLY A 10 -21.83 17.27 -37.88
C GLY A 10 -21.55 18.02 -36.58
N HIS A 11 -21.84 17.35 -35.48
CA HIS A 11 -21.13 17.59 -34.23
C HIS A 11 -19.69 17.12 -34.40
N GLN A 12 -18.84 18.08 -34.78
CA GLN A 12 -17.41 18.01 -34.57
C GLN A 12 -17.19 17.65 -33.09
N HIS A 13 -16.57 16.51 -32.85
CA HIS A 13 -15.86 16.24 -31.61
C HIS A 13 -14.75 17.30 -31.49
N GLU A 14 -15.06 18.45 -30.89
CA GLU A 14 -14.03 19.35 -30.38
C GLU A 14 -13.15 18.52 -29.45
N GLY A 15 -11.90 18.33 -29.86
CA GLY A 15 -10.91 17.56 -29.13
C GLY A 15 -10.84 18.05 -27.69
N ALA A 16 -11.20 17.18 -26.75
CA ALA A 16 -10.92 17.39 -25.35
C ALA A 16 -9.40 17.62 -25.23
N LYS A 17 -8.99 18.87 -25.05
CA LYS A 17 -7.60 19.25 -24.77
C LYS A 17 -7.10 18.31 -23.69
N GLU A 18 -6.11 17.48 -24.01
CA GLU A 18 -5.47 16.65 -23.01
C GLU A 18 -5.03 17.56 -21.87
N PRO A 19 -5.43 17.26 -20.61
CA PRO A 19 -5.17 18.16 -19.52
C PRO A 19 -3.67 18.34 -19.36
N SER A 20 -3.22 19.59 -19.50
CA SER A 20 -1.80 19.94 -19.41
C SER A 20 -1.31 19.82 -17.97
N LEU A 21 -0.04 19.45 -17.81
CA LEU A 21 0.58 19.37 -16.49
C LEU A 21 0.79 20.77 -15.90
N ASN A 22 0.58 20.89 -14.60
CA ASN A 22 0.95 22.10 -13.85
C ASN A 22 2.47 22.35 -13.93
N GLN A 23 2.87 23.60 -13.70
CA GLN A 23 4.28 23.92 -13.53
C GLN A 23 4.83 23.23 -12.27
N ALA A 24 6.05 22.70 -12.38
CA ALA A 24 6.71 22.05 -11.26
C ALA A 24 7.05 23.07 -10.17
N GLN A 25 6.89 22.66 -8.92
CA GLN A 25 7.25 23.45 -7.75
C GLN A 25 8.74 23.25 -7.46
N THR A 26 9.60 23.77 -8.33
CA THR A 26 11.06 23.55 -8.33
C THR A 26 11.73 23.77 -6.97
N PRO A 27 11.41 24.83 -6.19
CA PRO A 27 12.01 25.01 -4.86
C PRO A 27 11.72 23.86 -3.90
N LEU A 28 10.49 23.31 -3.93
CA LEU A 28 10.11 22.17 -3.10
C LEU A 28 10.84 20.89 -3.53
N VAL A 29 10.98 20.68 -4.84
CA VAL A 29 11.74 19.53 -5.38
C VAL A 29 13.20 19.60 -4.95
N VAL A 30 13.86 20.75 -5.12
CA VAL A 30 15.26 20.94 -4.73
C VAL A 30 15.43 20.76 -3.23
N GLY A 31 14.58 21.36 -2.40
CA GLY A 31 14.61 21.19 -0.95
C GLY A 31 14.46 19.73 -0.53
N ALA A 32 13.53 18.98 -1.13
CA ALA A 32 13.35 17.57 -0.83
C ALA A 32 14.53 16.69 -1.28
N LEU A 33 15.16 17.00 -2.41
CA LEU A 33 16.37 16.29 -2.86
C LEU A 33 17.55 16.55 -1.92
N ILE A 34 17.70 17.78 -1.42
CA ILE A 34 18.71 18.11 -0.42
C ILE A 34 18.45 17.32 0.87
N VAL A 35 17.21 17.32 1.38
CA VAL A 35 16.84 16.52 2.56
C VAL A 35 17.10 15.03 2.35
N ALA A 36 16.75 14.48 1.19
CA ALA A 36 17.02 13.09 0.84
C ALA A 36 18.53 12.78 0.84
N ALA A 37 19.34 13.66 0.25
CA ALA A 37 20.79 13.50 0.19
C ALA A 37 21.43 13.59 1.58
N VAL A 38 21.07 14.60 2.38
CA VAL A 38 21.56 14.77 3.76
C VAL A 38 21.18 13.57 4.60
N LEU A 39 19.93 13.09 4.51
CA LEU A 39 19.49 11.93 5.27
C LEU A 39 20.19 10.64 4.81
N THR A 40 20.46 10.49 3.52
CA THR A 40 21.23 9.34 2.99
C THR A 40 22.66 9.35 3.53
N VAL A 41 23.33 10.50 3.51
CA VAL A 41 24.69 10.66 4.06
C VAL A 41 24.68 10.41 5.57
N PHE A 42 23.71 10.97 6.30
CA PHE A 42 23.56 10.73 7.74
C PHE A 42 23.39 9.24 8.06
N LEU A 43 22.53 8.52 7.33
CA LEU A 43 22.35 7.09 7.52
C LEU A 43 23.60 6.29 7.16
N ALA A 44 24.32 6.69 6.11
CA ALA A 44 25.57 6.04 5.71
C ALA A 44 26.70 6.21 6.75
N LEU A 45 26.70 7.32 7.48
CA LEU A 45 27.72 7.61 8.51
C LEU A 45 27.37 7.05 9.89
N THR A 46 26.09 6.87 10.20
CA THR A 46 25.64 6.53 11.57
C THR A 46 25.01 5.15 11.72
N GLN A 47 24.59 4.52 10.62
CA GLN A 47 23.84 3.27 10.64
C GLN A 47 24.49 2.17 9.79
N GLN A 48 23.92 0.97 9.86
CA GLN A 48 24.33 -0.17 9.05
C GLN A 48 24.23 0.13 7.54
N PRO A 49 25.10 -0.46 6.69
CA PRO A 49 25.14 -0.18 5.24
C PRO A 49 23.81 -0.40 4.49
N ALA A 50 22.94 -1.26 5.04
CA ALA A 50 21.61 -1.48 4.49
C ALA A 50 20.69 -0.24 4.60
N GLN A 51 20.82 0.60 5.64
CA GLN A 51 19.90 1.71 5.90
C GLN A 51 19.86 2.79 4.80
N PRO A 52 20.98 3.34 4.31
CA PRO A 52 20.93 4.30 3.20
C PRO A 52 20.29 3.70 1.94
N ILE A 53 20.50 2.41 1.67
CA ILE A 53 19.86 1.71 0.55
C ILE A 53 18.35 1.61 0.77
N LEU A 54 17.91 1.28 1.99
CA LEU A 54 16.49 1.24 2.32
C LEU A 54 15.81 2.62 2.15
N LEU A 55 16.51 3.71 2.46
CA LEU A 55 15.98 5.06 2.20
C LEU A 55 15.77 5.28 0.69
N ILE A 56 16.76 4.92 -0.14
CA ILE A 56 16.68 5.04 -1.60
C ILE A 56 15.55 4.16 -2.16
N LEU A 57 15.44 2.92 -1.72
CA LEU A 57 14.34 2.03 -2.09
C LEU A 57 12.98 2.62 -1.68
N GLY A 58 12.89 3.20 -0.48
CA GLY A 58 11.71 3.91 0.00
C GLY A 58 11.34 5.09 -0.90
N LEU A 59 12.32 5.92 -1.30
CA LEU A 59 12.12 7.03 -2.24
C LEU A 59 11.53 6.53 -3.55
N LEU A 60 12.11 5.48 -4.14
CA LEU A 60 11.63 4.89 -5.39
C LEU A 60 10.23 4.29 -5.25
N LEU A 61 9.93 3.63 -4.13
CA LEU A 61 8.60 3.10 -3.83
C LEU A 61 7.58 4.24 -3.75
N GLY A 62 7.84 5.27 -2.96
CA GLY A 62 6.96 6.44 -2.83
C GLY A 62 6.73 7.17 -4.15
N TYR A 63 7.80 7.36 -4.91
CA TYR A 63 7.77 7.97 -6.23
C TYR A 63 6.88 7.18 -7.20
N THR A 64 7.08 5.86 -7.27
CA THR A 64 6.29 4.94 -8.12
C THR A 64 4.81 4.93 -7.75
N LEU A 65 4.50 4.83 -6.44
CA LEU A 65 3.12 4.83 -5.94
C LEU A 65 2.38 6.11 -6.32
N PHE A 66 3.03 7.27 -6.19
CA PHE A 66 2.43 8.55 -6.52
C PHE A 66 2.19 8.70 -8.02
N HIS A 67 3.20 8.44 -8.86
CA HIS A 67 3.10 8.58 -10.32
C HIS A 67 2.07 7.66 -10.97
N ALA A 68 1.89 6.46 -10.43
CA ALA A 68 0.87 5.53 -10.92
C ALA A 68 -0.48 5.67 -10.21
N ARG A 69 -0.55 6.47 -9.14
CA ARG A 69 -1.67 6.52 -8.19
C ARG A 69 -2.12 5.10 -7.81
N PHE A 70 -1.12 4.25 -7.54
CA PHE A 70 -1.30 2.81 -7.35
C PHE A 70 -1.95 2.54 -5.99
N GLY A 71 -3.28 2.59 -5.96
CA GLY A 71 -4.07 2.54 -4.73
C GLY A 71 -4.73 1.19 -4.51
N PHE A 72 -4.34 0.50 -3.43
CA PHE A 72 -4.99 -0.76 -3.05
C PHE A 72 -6.46 -0.56 -2.66
N THR A 73 -6.73 0.49 -1.87
CA THR A 73 -8.07 0.84 -1.38
C THR A 73 -9.05 1.13 -2.51
N SER A 74 -8.62 1.91 -3.51
CA SER A 74 -9.46 2.27 -4.65
C SER A 74 -9.71 1.09 -5.58
N ALA A 75 -8.71 0.21 -5.77
CA ALA A 75 -8.88 -1.03 -6.51
C ALA A 75 -9.97 -1.91 -5.90
N PHE A 76 -9.92 -2.12 -4.58
CA PHE A 76 -10.91 -2.95 -3.89
C PHE A 76 -12.29 -2.30 -3.91
N ARG A 77 -12.36 -0.98 -3.66
CA ARG A 77 -13.62 -0.23 -3.70
C ARG A 77 -14.31 -0.32 -5.06
N ARG A 78 -13.57 -0.05 -6.15
CA ARG A 78 -14.12 -0.04 -7.52
C ARG A 78 -14.57 -1.43 -7.96
N PHE A 79 -13.81 -2.46 -7.59
CA PHE A 79 -14.20 -3.84 -7.85
C PHE A 79 -15.46 -4.23 -7.07
N ALA A 80 -15.52 -3.89 -5.78
CA ALA A 80 -16.66 -4.20 -4.92
C ALA A 80 -17.93 -3.41 -5.28
N SER A 81 -17.81 -2.15 -5.71
CA SER A 81 -18.97 -1.29 -5.99
C SER A 81 -19.55 -1.49 -7.38
N VAL A 82 -18.71 -1.50 -8.42
CA VAL A 82 -19.17 -1.53 -9.83
C VAL A 82 -18.57 -2.68 -10.64
N GLY A 83 -17.67 -3.48 -10.06
CA GLY A 83 -17.03 -4.58 -10.75
C GLY A 83 -15.87 -4.17 -11.68
N ASN A 84 -15.34 -2.94 -11.54
CA ASN A 84 -14.16 -2.53 -12.32
C ASN A 84 -12.91 -3.26 -11.78
N GLY A 85 -12.37 -4.18 -12.58
CA GLY A 85 -11.23 -5.02 -12.22
C GLY A 85 -9.88 -4.48 -12.68
N GLN A 86 -9.78 -3.30 -13.29
CA GLN A 86 -8.55 -2.84 -13.95
C GLN A 86 -7.36 -2.72 -13.00
N ALA A 87 -7.54 -2.09 -11.83
CA ALA A 87 -6.49 -1.98 -10.83
C ALA A 87 -6.23 -3.30 -10.09
N LEU A 88 -7.26 -4.13 -9.91
CA LEU A 88 -7.10 -5.46 -9.31
C LEU A 88 -6.26 -6.39 -10.20
N ARG A 89 -6.43 -6.32 -11.53
CA ARG A 89 -5.56 -7.02 -12.49
C ARG A 89 -4.11 -6.56 -12.40
N ALA A 90 -3.88 -5.26 -12.22
CA ALA A 90 -2.52 -4.74 -11.98
C ALA A 90 -1.92 -5.29 -10.67
N HIS A 91 -2.71 -5.47 -9.61
CA HIS A 91 -2.24 -6.18 -8.41
C HIS A 91 -1.87 -7.63 -8.69
N MET A 92 -2.66 -8.35 -9.50
CA MET A 92 -2.34 -9.74 -9.86
C MET A 92 -1.02 -9.85 -10.62
N VAL A 93 -0.75 -8.91 -11.54
CA VAL A 93 0.56 -8.83 -12.23
C VAL A 93 1.68 -8.49 -11.24
N MET A 94 1.46 -7.52 -10.35
CA MET A 94 2.42 -7.18 -9.29
C MET A 94 2.78 -8.41 -8.43
N LEU A 95 1.76 -9.18 -8.01
CA LEU A 95 1.94 -10.39 -7.22
C LEU A 95 2.64 -11.49 -8.00
N ALA A 96 2.29 -11.71 -9.28
CA ALA A 96 2.93 -12.70 -10.14
C ALA A 96 4.43 -12.41 -10.33
N VAL A 97 4.80 -11.16 -10.56
CA VAL A 97 6.21 -10.75 -10.64
C VAL A 97 6.89 -10.92 -9.29
N ALA A 98 6.24 -10.54 -8.19
CA ALA A 98 6.82 -10.66 -6.86
C ALA A 98 7.09 -12.11 -6.44
N VAL A 99 6.14 -13.04 -6.63
CA VAL A 99 6.39 -14.47 -6.32
C VAL A 99 7.50 -15.05 -7.21
N THR A 100 7.61 -14.59 -8.45
CA THR A 100 8.67 -15.03 -9.38
C THR A 100 10.05 -14.58 -8.91
N LEU A 101 10.16 -13.37 -8.37
CA LEU A 101 11.42 -12.85 -7.83
C LEU A 101 11.73 -13.41 -6.44
N PHE A 102 10.72 -13.58 -5.58
CA PHE A 102 10.90 -14.06 -4.21
C PHE A 102 11.25 -15.56 -4.15
N ALA A 103 10.73 -16.39 -5.06
CA ALA A 103 11.04 -17.83 -5.10
C ALA A 103 12.55 -18.14 -5.08
N PRO A 104 13.37 -17.63 -6.02
CA PRO A 104 14.80 -17.90 -5.99
C PRO A 104 15.50 -17.26 -4.78
N ILE A 105 15.09 -16.05 -4.36
CA ILE A 105 15.70 -15.35 -3.21
C ILE A 105 15.51 -16.17 -1.92
N LEU A 106 14.30 -16.67 -1.68
CA LEU A 106 13.96 -17.46 -0.50
C LEU A 106 14.47 -18.91 -0.59
N ALA A 107 14.66 -19.45 -1.80
CA ALA A 107 15.29 -20.75 -2.01
C ALA A 107 16.80 -20.71 -1.71
N ILE A 108 17.48 -19.63 -2.10
CA ILE A 108 18.91 -19.41 -1.80
C ILE A 108 19.09 -19.03 -0.32
N GLY A 109 18.19 -18.22 0.23
CA GLY A 109 18.15 -17.88 1.65
C GLY A 109 19.17 -16.83 2.10
N THR A 110 19.91 -16.20 1.19
CA THR A 110 20.94 -15.20 1.50
C THR A 110 20.57 -13.79 1.03
N THR A 111 21.02 -12.78 1.79
CA THR A 111 20.87 -11.35 1.44
C THR A 111 22.18 -10.77 0.92
N PHE A 112 22.14 -9.56 0.34
CA PHE A 112 23.34 -8.86 -0.13
C PHE A 112 24.39 -8.60 0.95
N PHE A 113 23.97 -8.56 2.22
CA PHE A 113 24.84 -8.32 3.37
C PHE A 113 25.09 -9.58 4.20
N GLY A 114 24.88 -10.77 3.63
CA GLY A 114 25.19 -12.05 4.28
C GLY A 114 24.20 -12.47 5.38
N GLY A 115 23.05 -11.82 5.49
CA GLY A 115 21.96 -12.21 6.39
C GLY A 115 21.03 -13.25 5.77
N ALA A 116 20.08 -13.74 6.59
CA ALA A 116 19.07 -14.69 6.14
C ALA A 116 17.89 -13.99 5.44
N ALA A 117 17.52 -14.46 4.26
CA ALA A 117 16.30 -14.03 3.57
C ALA A 117 15.10 -14.81 4.13
N THR A 118 14.22 -14.12 4.86
CA THR A 118 13.06 -14.71 5.53
C THR A 118 11.76 -14.26 4.89
N GLY A 119 10.86 -15.22 4.68
CA GLY A 119 9.51 -14.95 4.16
C GLY A 119 8.60 -14.37 5.25
N ASN A 120 7.68 -13.49 4.85
CA ASN A 120 6.62 -12.98 5.73
C ASN A 120 5.50 -14.02 5.90
N ILE A 121 5.78 -15.07 6.66
CA ILE A 121 4.83 -16.15 6.95
C ILE A 121 4.24 -15.90 8.34
N ALA A 122 2.92 -15.80 8.42
CA ALA A 122 2.19 -15.45 9.64
C ALA A 122 1.12 -16.52 9.95
N PRO A 123 0.71 -16.66 11.22
CA PRO A 123 -0.28 -17.65 11.64
C PRO A 123 -1.68 -17.32 11.11
N ILE A 124 -2.51 -18.35 10.99
CA ILE A 124 -3.90 -18.26 10.54
C ILE A 124 -4.80 -18.47 11.75
N GLY A 125 -5.34 -17.40 12.31
CA GLY A 125 -6.21 -17.50 13.49
C GLY A 125 -7.38 -16.53 13.45
N ILE A 126 -8.15 -16.50 14.54
CA ILE A 126 -9.25 -15.53 14.70
C ILE A 126 -8.71 -14.09 14.61
N SER A 127 -7.49 -13.86 15.12
CA SER A 127 -6.77 -12.59 14.98
C SER A 127 -6.68 -12.12 13.51
N LEU A 128 -6.32 -13.02 12.59
CA LEU A 128 -6.27 -12.70 11.15
C LEU A 128 -7.66 -12.34 10.61
N VAL A 129 -8.67 -13.13 10.96
CA VAL A 129 -10.06 -12.95 10.47
C VAL A 129 -10.58 -11.58 10.87
N VAL A 130 -10.52 -11.26 12.16
CA VAL A 130 -10.99 -9.99 12.71
C VAL A 130 -10.12 -8.85 12.20
N GLY A 131 -8.79 -9.01 12.27
CA GLY A 131 -7.84 -7.95 11.91
C GLY A 131 -7.94 -7.54 10.44
N ALA A 132 -7.99 -8.50 9.51
CA ALA A 132 -8.06 -8.21 8.08
C ALA A 132 -9.40 -7.59 7.69
N PHE A 133 -10.50 -8.05 8.31
CA PHE A 133 -11.82 -7.45 8.12
C PHE A 133 -11.86 -6.00 8.61
N LEU A 134 -11.41 -5.73 9.85
CA LEU A 134 -11.34 -4.37 10.41
C LEU A 134 -10.43 -3.47 9.59
N PHE A 135 -9.29 -4.00 9.12
CA PHE A 135 -8.39 -3.27 8.24
C PHE A 135 -9.09 -2.90 6.93
N GLY A 136 -9.79 -3.85 6.31
CA GLY A 136 -10.54 -3.65 5.09
C GLY A 136 -11.61 -2.56 5.22
N LEU A 137 -12.31 -2.55 6.36
CA LEU A 137 -13.28 -1.51 6.68
C LEU A 137 -12.59 -0.14 6.89
N GLY A 138 -11.55 -0.14 7.71
CA GLY A 138 -10.78 1.05 8.07
C GLY A 138 -10.15 1.74 6.86
N MET A 139 -9.57 1.00 5.92
CA MET A 139 -8.92 1.60 4.75
C MET A 139 -9.91 2.34 3.84
N GLN A 140 -11.17 1.95 3.84
CA GLN A 140 -12.20 2.64 3.07
C GLN A 140 -12.62 3.96 3.72
N LEU A 141 -12.78 3.99 5.04
CA LEU A 141 -13.10 5.22 5.79
C LEU A 141 -11.91 6.18 5.84
N GLY A 142 -10.70 5.66 6.08
CA GLY A 142 -9.45 6.41 6.13
C GLY A 142 -8.99 6.95 4.77
N GLY A 143 -9.63 6.53 3.68
CA GLY A 143 -9.40 7.06 2.33
C GLY A 143 -8.08 6.62 1.69
N GLY A 144 -7.41 5.61 2.25
CA GLY A 144 -6.16 5.01 1.79
C GLY A 144 -5.77 3.81 2.65
N CYS A 145 -4.86 2.97 2.15
CA CYS A 145 -4.24 1.88 2.92
C CYS A 145 -2.95 2.38 3.61
N ALA A 146 -2.13 1.52 4.20
CA ALA A 146 -0.90 1.95 4.89
C ALA A 146 0.07 2.72 3.97
N SER A 147 0.51 2.11 2.86
CA SER A 147 1.33 2.80 1.85
C SER A 147 0.57 3.95 1.17
N GLY A 148 -0.73 3.78 0.99
CA GLY A 148 -1.65 4.81 0.52
C GLY A 148 -1.64 6.09 1.36
N THR A 149 -1.55 5.91 2.67
CA THR A 149 -1.51 6.99 3.66
C THR A 149 -0.17 7.71 3.58
N LEU A 150 0.94 6.97 3.52
CA LEU A 150 2.28 7.55 3.41
C LEU A 150 2.47 8.38 2.14
N TYR A 151 2.15 7.82 0.95
CA TYR A 151 2.36 8.58 -0.28
C TYR A 151 1.38 9.76 -0.40
N ALA A 152 0.17 9.66 0.16
CA ALA A 152 -0.79 10.75 0.13
C ALA A 152 -0.46 11.87 1.13
N VAL A 153 0.16 11.54 2.27
CA VAL A 153 0.82 12.50 3.17
C VAL A 153 1.94 13.22 2.44
N GLY A 154 2.84 12.48 1.76
CA GLY A 154 3.85 13.08 0.90
C GLY A 154 3.26 13.96 -0.22
N GLY A 155 2.10 13.57 -0.75
CA GLY A 155 1.35 14.35 -1.74
C GLY A 155 0.63 15.61 -1.21
N GLY A 156 0.67 15.89 0.10
CA GLY A 156 0.05 17.07 0.71
C GLY A 156 -1.44 16.95 1.02
N ARG A 157 -2.02 15.74 0.96
CA ARG A 157 -3.46 15.55 1.26
C ARG A 157 -3.71 15.65 2.77
N THR A 158 -4.16 16.82 3.23
CA THR A 158 -4.36 17.18 4.65
C THR A 158 -5.07 16.09 5.49
N VAL A 159 -6.16 15.51 4.99
CA VAL A 159 -6.92 14.49 5.75
C VAL A 159 -6.10 13.23 6.07
N MET A 160 -5.08 12.91 5.25
CA MET A 160 -4.27 11.71 5.44
C MET A 160 -3.28 11.85 6.59
N PHE A 161 -2.95 13.06 7.03
CA PHE A 161 -2.18 13.28 8.26
C PHE A 161 -2.98 12.83 9.48
N VAL A 162 -4.29 13.16 9.52
CA VAL A 162 -5.20 12.67 10.56
C VAL A 162 -5.28 11.15 10.53
N THR A 163 -5.50 10.57 9.34
CA THR A 163 -5.53 9.11 9.18
C THR A 163 -4.23 8.48 9.69
N LEU A 164 -3.05 9.01 9.33
CA LEU A 164 -1.75 8.49 9.77
C LEU A 164 -1.58 8.53 11.29
N PHE A 165 -1.93 9.66 11.90
CA PHE A 165 -1.83 9.83 13.35
C PHE A 165 -2.68 8.79 14.09
N PHE A 166 -3.94 8.63 13.71
CA PHE A 166 -4.82 7.63 14.33
C PHE A 166 -4.48 6.19 13.92
N PHE A 167 -3.81 5.99 12.78
CA PHE A 167 -3.21 4.70 12.44
C PHE A 167 -2.10 4.34 13.43
N ILE A 168 -1.18 5.25 13.75
CA ILE A 168 -0.12 5.03 14.73
C ILE A 168 -0.73 4.67 16.10
N ILE A 169 -1.75 5.41 16.54
CA ILE A 169 -2.47 5.11 17.79
C ILE A 169 -3.11 3.72 17.72
N GLY A 170 -3.88 3.42 16.67
CA GLY A 170 -4.52 2.11 16.51
C GLY A 170 -3.52 0.96 16.46
N ALA A 171 -2.37 1.15 15.81
CA ALA A 171 -1.31 0.14 15.75
C ALA A 171 -0.64 -0.09 17.10
N THR A 172 -0.52 0.95 17.91
CA THR A 172 0.03 0.85 19.26
C THR A 172 -0.96 0.14 20.19
N LEU A 173 -2.25 0.47 20.11
CA LEU A 173 -3.31 -0.25 20.83
C LEU A 173 -3.41 -1.72 20.40
N GLY A 174 -3.23 -2.00 19.11
CA GLY A 174 -3.20 -3.36 18.59
C GLY A 174 -2.01 -4.16 19.11
N ALA A 175 -0.86 -3.53 19.37
CA ALA A 175 0.29 -4.18 19.97
C ALA A 175 0.05 -4.52 21.45
N TYR A 176 -0.59 -3.61 22.19
CA TYR A 176 -0.97 -3.86 23.58
C TYR A 176 -1.95 -5.04 23.71
N HIS A 177 -2.97 -5.11 22.85
CA HIS A 177 -3.96 -6.20 22.86
C HIS A 177 -3.50 -7.47 22.15
N LEU A 178 -2.33 -7.51 21.50
CA LEU A 178 -1.92 -8.66 20.70
C LEU A 178 -1.90 -9.98 21.50
N PRO A 179 -1.41 -10.05 22.76
CA PRO A 179 -1.34 -11.30 23.51
C PRO A 179 -2.69 -12.02 23.63
N PHE A 180 -3.76 -11.27 23.92
CA PHE A 180 -5.13 -11.81 23.93
C PHE A 180 -5.49 -12.51 22.62
N TRP A 181 -5.15 -11.90 21.49
CA TRP A 181 -5.47 -12.45 20.17
C TRP A 181 -4.57 -13.59 19.72
N SER A 182 -3.32 -13.64 20.19
CA SER A 182 -2.35 -14.66 19.80
C SER A 182 -2.29 -15.86 20.74
N GLU A 183 -2.60 -15.68 22.03
CA GLU A 183 -2.43 -16.69 23.08
C GLU A 183 -3.77 -17.27 23.57
N GLU A 184 -4.81 -16.44 23.72
CA GLU A 184 -6.10 -16.91 24.23
C GLU A 184 -7.06 -17.36 23.12
N MET A 185 -6.93 -16.78 21.92
CA MET A 185 -7.81 -17.08 20.79
C MET A 185 -7.28 -18.23 19.92
N PRO A 186 -8.17 -19.08 19.36
CA PRO A 186 -7.80 -20.13 18.43
C PRO A 186 -6.92 -19.65 17.26
N SER A 187 -5.78 -20.30 17.12
CA SER A 187 -4.79 -20.05 16.07
C SER A 187 -4.34 -21.38 15.46
N PHE A 188 -4.49 -21.49 14.14
CA PHE A 188 -3.85 -22.52 13.35
C PHE A 188 -2.49 -21.94 12.93
N GLY A 189 -1.41 -22.69 13.12
CA GLY A 189 -0.04 -22.20 12.90
C GLY A 189 0.21 -21.58 11.51
N SER A 190 1.44 -21.12 11.29
CA SER A 190 1.82 -20.56 9.99
C SER A 190 1.85 -21.64 8.90
N VAL A 191 1.18 -21.36 7.77
CA VAL A 191 1.15 -22.25 6.60
C VAL A 191 1.78 -21.54 5.42
N SER A 192 2.85 -22.14 4.88
CA SER A 192 3.52 -21.70 3.66
C SER A 192 3.29 -22.70 2.54
N LEU A 193 2.87 -22.22 1.37
CA LEU A 193 2.69 -23.04 0.18
C LEU A 193 4.01 -23.66 -0.31
N ALA A 194 5.16 -23.10 0.06
CA ALA A 194 6.47 -23.61 -0.37
C ALA A 194 7.06 -24.63 0.62
N THR A 195 6.96 -24.36 1.92
CA THR A 195 7.65 -25.16 2.95
C THR A 195 6.74 -26.10 3.74
N SER A 196 5.44 -25.78 3.90
CA SER A 196 4.53 -26.59 4.72
C SER A 196 3.80 -27.69 3.93
N THR A 197 3.66 -27.54 2.61
CA THR A 197 2.87 -28.46 1.75
C THR A 197 3.71 -29.49 1.01
N GLY A 198 5.04 -29.41 1.09
CA GLY A 198 5.97 -30.25 0.34
C GLY A 198 6.11 -29.90 -1.16
N LEU A 199 5.45 -28.86 -1.65
CA LEU A 199 5.51 -28.43 -3.06
C LEU A 199 6.86 -27.80 -3.46
N GLY A 200 7.63 -27.32 -2.47
CA GLY A 200 8.81 -26.50 -2.70
C GLY A 200 8.49 -25.14 -3.32
N TYR A 201 9.52 -24.30 -3.48
CA TYR A 201 9.34 -22.95 -4.05
C TYR A 201 8.84 -22.97 -5.49
N PHE A 202 9.25 -23.95 -6.31
CA PHE A 202 8.79 -24.07 -7.68
C PHE A 202 7.31 -24.48 -7.77
N GLY A 203 6.87 -25.49 -7.00
CA GLY A 203 5.47 -25.89 -6.99
C GLY A 203 4.56 -24.79 -6.42
N ALA A 204 4.99 -24.11 -5.36
CA ALA A 204 4.28 -22.96 -4.80
C ALA A 204 4.17 -21.79 -5.81
N TRP A 205 5.21 -21.55 -6.59
CA TRP A 205 5.22 -20.57 -7.67
C TRP A 205 4.19 -20.91 -8.76
N VAL A 206 4.16 -22.16 -9.26
CA VAL A 206 3.18 -22.60 -10.25
C VAL A 206 1.75 -22.38 -9.75
N VAL A 207 1.44 -22.83 -8.53
CA VAL A 207 0.11 -22.67 -7.93
C VAL A 207 -0.28 -21.19 -7.82
N SER A 208 0.64 -20.34 -7.38
CA SER A 208 0.41 -18.90 -7.21
C SER A 208 0.14 -18.22 -8.56
N VAL A 209 0.95 -18.51 -9.58
CA VAL A 209 0.79 -17.94 -10.93
C VAL A 209 -0.52 -18.38 -11.57
N LEU A 210 -0.89 -19.66 -11.44
CA LEU A 210 -2.16 -20.17 -11.94
C LEU A 210 -3.35 -19.48 -11.24
N PHE A 211 -3.28 -19.29 -9.92
CA PHE A 211 -4.30 -18.56 -9.18
C PHE A 211 -4.44 -17.11 -9.65
N PHE A 212 -3.33 -16.37 -9.82
CA PHE A 212 -3.38 -14.99 -10.33
C PHE A 212 -3.93 -14.92 -11.75
N GLY A 213 -3.54 -15.86 -12.62
CA GLY A 213 -4.08 -16.00 -13.97
C GLY A 213 -5.58 -16.24 -13.97
N PHE A 214 -6.07 -17.10 -13.08
CA PHE A 214 -7.50 -17.34 -12.88
C PHE A 214 -8.24 -16.09 -12.43
N VAL A 215 -7.71 -15.33 -11.46
CA VAL A 215 -8.33 -14.07 -11.00
C VAL A 215 -8.36 -13.04 -12.13
N ILE A 216 -7.30 -12.90 -12.93
CA ILE A 216 -7.28 -12.01 -14.09
C ILE A 216 -8.36 -12.42 -15.10
N TRP A 217 -8.44 -13.70 -15.45
CA TRP A 217 -9.45 -14.22 -16.36
C TRP A 217 -10.88 -13.99 -15.84
N TRP A 218 -11.11 -14.26 -14.56
CA TRP A 218 -12.43 -14.11 -13.93
C TRP A 218 -12.86 -12.63 -13.89
N THR A 219 -11.95 -11.73 -13.52
CA THR A 219 -12.23 -10.28 -13.52
C THR A 219 -12.50 -9.75 -14.92
N LEU A 220 -11.78 -10.22 -15.95
CA LEU A 220 -12.07 -9.87 -17.35
C LEU A 220 -13.47 -10.32 -17.78
N ARG A 221 -13.88 -11.54 -17.41
CA ARG A 221 -15.22 -12.05 -17.72
C ARG A 221 -16.30 -11.25 -16.98
N ARG A 222 -16.08 -10.89 -15.72
CA ARG A 222 -17.01 -10.07 -14.94
C ARG A 222 -17.15 -8.67 -15.54
N GLU A 223 -16.04 -8.04 -15.91
CA GLU A 223 -16.02 -6.69 -16.49
C GLU A 223 -16.76 -6.63 -17.84
N LYS A 224 -16.66 -7.68 -18.67
CA LYS A 224 -17.46 -7.81 -19.90
C LYS A 224 -18.96 -7.86 -19.63
N LYS A 225 -19.38 -8.45 -18.49
CA LYS A 225 -20.79 -8.56 -18.09
C LYS A 225 -21.31 -7.28 -17.43
N THR A 226 -20.51 -6.64 -16.57
CA THR A 226 -20.97 -5.50 -15.77
C THR A 226 -20.75 -4.15 -16.45
N GLN A 227 -19.94 -4.09 -17.52
CA GLN A 227 -19.60 -2.87 -18.27
C GLN A 227 -19.35 -1.65 -17.37
N PRO A 228 -18.40 -1.75 -16.41
CA PRO A 228 -18.21 -0.70 -15.43
C PRO A 228 -17.62 0.57 -16.06
N PRO A 229 -17.77 1.74 -15.41
CA PRO A 229 -17.15 2.97 -15.87
C PRO A 229 -15.64 2.80 -15.98
N ARG A 230 -15.04 3.39 -17.02
CA ARG A 230 -13.57 3.39 -17.17
C ARG A 230 -12.93 4.32 -16.15
N MET A 231 -11.66 4.08 -15.84
CA MET A 231 -10.89 5.06 -15.05
C MET A 231 -10.62 6.30 -15.92
N ALA A 232 -10.79 7.49 -15.34
CA ALA A 232 -10.47 8.73 -16.04
C ALA A 232 -9.00 8.74 -16.49
N ALA A 233 -8.77 9.23 -17.71
CA ALA A 233 -7.41 9.48 -18.19
C ALA A 233 -6.76 10.57 -17.32
N VAL A 234 -5.52 10.33 -16.89
CA VAL A 234 -4.80 11.25 -16.01
C VAL A 234 -3.81 12.07 -16.86
N PRO A 235 -3.66 13.38 -16.61
CA PRO A 235 -2.64 14.22 -17.25
C PRO A 235 -1.28 13.53 -17.31
N THR A 236 -0.66 13.53 -18.49
CA THR A 236 0.58 12.77 -18.72
C THR A 236 1.50 13.54 -19.67
N ALA A 237 2.80 13.61 -19.34
CA ALA A 237 3.81 14.13 -20.26
C ALA A 237 4.18 13.07 -21.32
N SER A 238 4.68 13.50 -22.48
CA SER A 238 5.23 12.62 -23.52
C SER A 238 6.75 12.40 -23.37
N GLY A 239 7.25 11.28 -23.91
CA GLY A 239 8.68 10.93 -23.93
C GLY A 239 9.31 10.72 -22.55
N TRP A 240 10.62 10.99 -22.42
CA TRP A 240 11.39 10.83 -21.17
C TRP A 240 10.87 11.68 -20.01
N LYS A 241 10.22 12.81 -20.31
CA LYS A 241 9.56 13.66 -19.29
C LYS A 241 8.39 12.95 -18.60
N ARG A 242 7.82 11.90 -19.21
CA ARG A 242 6.79 11.06 -18.60
C ARG A 242 7.29 10.33 -17.36
N ALA A 243 8.52 9.83 -17.40
CA ALA A 243 9.12 9.16 -16.25
C ALA A 243 9.20 10.11 -15.05
N LEU A 244 9.51 11.39 -15.31
CA LEU A 244 9.77 12.40 -14.29
C LEU A 244 8.52 13.15 -13.78
N ARG A 245 7.53 13.40 -14.65
CA ARG A 245 6.37 14.27 -14.36
C ARG A 245 5.02 13.72 -14.80
N GLY A 246 4.98 12.61 -15.52
CA GLY A 246 3.75 12.05 -16.10
C GLY A 246 3.13 10.94 -15.29
N SER A 247 1.89 10.57 -15.62
CA SER A 247 1.22 9.42 -15.01
C SER A 247 1.73 8.11 -15.63
N TRP A 248 2.11 7.17 -14.76
CA TRP A 248 2.65 5.88 -15.17
C TRP A 248 1.52 4.87 -15.42
N PRO A 249 1.66 3.97 -16.42
CA PRO A 249 0.76 2.83 -16.55
C PRO A 249 0.78 1.96 -15.29
N LEU A 250 -0.39 1.48 -14.88
CA LEU A 250 -0.53 0.64 -13.67
C LEU A 250 0.32 -0.63 -13.74
N ILE A 251 0.48 -1.23 -14.92
CA ILE A 251 1.29 -2.44 -15.11
C ILE A 251 2.79 -2.12 -14.94
N THR A 252 3.26 -0.99 -15.46
CA THR A 252 4.66 -0.56 -15.26
C THR A 252 4.95 -0.38 -13.77
N ALA A 253 4.06 0.29 -13.04
CA ALA A 253 4.20 0.44 -11.61
C ALA A 253 4.10 -0.88 -10.85
N ALA A 254 3.21 -1.79 -11.25
CA ALA A 254 3.12 -3.13 -10.69
C ALA A 254 4.46 -3.89 -10.77
N VAL A 255 5.12 -3.86 -11.93
CA VAL A 255 6.44 -4.48 -12.13
C VAL A 255 7.50 -3.80 -11.27
N VAL A 256 7.57 -2.47 -11.29
CA VAL A 256 8.57 -1.70 -10.53
C VAL A 256 8.41 -1.91 -9.02
N LEU A 257 7.19 -1.90 -8.50
CA LEU A 257 6.91 -2.16 -7.08
C LEU A 257 7.32 -3.59 -6.68
N ALA A 258 7.11 -4.59 -7.54
CA ALA A 258 7.56 -5.97 -7.31
C ALA A 258 9.09 -6.09 -7.25
N VAL A 259 9.79 -5.45 -8.19
CA VAL A 259 11.25 -5.41 -8.20
C VAL A 259 11.79 -4.70 -6.96
N LEU A 260 11.26 -3.53 -6.61
CA LEU A 260 11.68 -2.78 -5.42
C LEU A 260 11.41 -3.54 -4.12
N ASN A 261 10.32 -4.32 -4.06
CA ASN A 261 10.04 -5.19 -2.91
C ASN A 261 11.05 -6.34 -2.81
N ALA A 262 11.41 -6.97 -3.94
CA ALA A 262 12.43 -8.02 -3.98
C ALA A 262 13.82 -7.48 -3.58
N LEU A 263 14.18 -6.27 -4.03
CA LEU A 263 15.40 -5.59 -3.60
C LEU A 263 15.37 -5.26 -2.11
N THR A 264 14.21 -4.90 -1.57
CA THR A 264 14.04 -4.68 -0.13
C THR A 264 14.32 -5.98 0.64
N LEU A 265 13.75 -7.11 0.22
CA LEU A 265 14.04 -8.43 0.80
C LEU A 265 15.54 -8.75 0.76
N LEU A 266 16.20 -8.56 -0.39
CA LEU A 266 17.63 -8.78 -0.56
C LEU A 266 18.51 -7.83 0.25
N THR A 267 17.99 -6.66 0.62
CA THR A 267 18.75 -5.66 1.40
C THR A 267 18.66 -5.92 2.90
N ARG A 268 17.48 -6.27 3.42
CA ARG A 268 17.25 -6.34 4.88
C ARG A 268 16.79 -7.70 5.42
N GLY A 269 16.69 -8.72 4.57
CA GLY A 269 16.26 -10.07 4.95
C GLY A 269 14.75 -10.24 5.17
N SER A 270 13.97 -9.18 5.05
CA SER A 270 12.50 -9.23 5.06
C SER A 270 11.93 -8.30 3.99
N GLY A 271 10.84 -8.72 3.36
CA GLY A 271 10.21 -7.92 2.32
C GLY A 271 9.59 -6.64 2.87
N TRP A 272 9.12 -5.77 1.97
CA TRP A 272 8.55 -4.47 2.31
C TRP A 272 7.37 -4.62 3.28
N GLY A 273 7.43 -3.82 4.35
CA GLY A 273 6.36 -3.63 5.32
C GLY A 273 6.26 -2.15 5.66
N VAL A 274 5.19 -1.77 6.35
CA VAL A 274 4.92 -0.36 6.70
C VAL A 274 4.59 -0.22 8.19
N THR A 275 3.69 -1.06 8.66
CA THR A 275 2.97 -0.82 9.90
C THR A 275 3.80 -1.09 11.17
N SER A 276 4.87 -1.88 11.11
CA SER A 276 5.75 -2.10 12.27
C SER A 276 6.46 -0.81 12.68
N GLY A 277 6.82 0.04 11.71
CA GLY A 277 7.35 1.39 11.99
C GLY A 277 6.35 2.23 12.79
N PHE A 278 5.06 2.17 12.45
CA PHE A 278 4.03 2.92 13.18
C PHE A 278 3.87 2.43 14.61
N THR A 279 3.97 1.11 14.81
CA THR A 279 3.88 0.51 16.15
C THR A 279 5.07 0.93 17.01
N LEU A 280 6.28 0.93 16.43
CA LEU A 280 7.48 1.42 17.09
C LEU A 280 7.34 2.89 17.49
N TRP A 281 6.94 3.76 16.55
CA TRP A 281 6.82 5.20 16.83
C TRP A 281 5.83 5.49 17.96
N GLY A 282 4.64 4.90 17.92
CA GLY A 282 3.65 5.11 18.98
C GLY A 282 4.06 4.49 20.32
N SER A 283 4.75 3.35 20.29
CA SER A 283 5.28 2.69 21.50
C SER A 283 6.39 3.53 22.15
N GLN A 284 7.31 4.08 21.36
CA GLN A 284 8.37 4.97 21.86
C GLN A 284 7.78 6.25 22.46
N VAL A 285 6.77 6.85 21.83
CA VAL A 285 6.08 8.03 22.41
C VAL A 285 5.46 7.67 23.77
N LEU A 286 4.73 6.56 23.86
CA LEU A 286 4.14 6.14 25.14
C LEU A 286 5.21 5.84 26.20
N GLN A 287 6.34 5.24 25.80
CA GLN A 287 7.47 4.99 26.69
C GLN A 287 8.07 6.30 27.23
N THR A 288 8.21 7.34 26.40
CA THR A 288 8.64 8.67 26.86
C THR A 288 7.64 9.35 27.78
N MET A 289 6.36 8.97 27.72
CA MET A 289 5.31 9.43 28.63
C MET A 289 5.25 8.62 29.94
N GLY A 290 6.16 7.68 30.15
CA GLY A 290 6.25 6.87 31.38
C GLY A 290 5.41 5.59 31.37
N VAL A 291 4.82 5.21 30.23
CA VAL A 291 4.12 3.93 30.10
C VAL A 291 5.15 2.81 29.92
N ASP A 292 5.02 1.74 30.70
CA ASP A 292 5.90 0.57 30.58
C ASP A 292 5.53 -0.31 29.39
N VAL A 293 5.91 0.15 28.20
CA VAL A 293 5.65 -0.54 26.93
C VAL A 293 6.56 -1.75 26.73
N ALA A 294 7.71 -1.80 27.41
CA ALA A 294 8.68 -2.89 27.27
C ALA A 294 8.14 -4.22 27.78
N ASN A 295 7.23 -4.19 28.75
CA ASN A 295 6.59 -5.38 29.32
C ASN A 295 5.40 -5.92 28.52
N TRP A 296 4.98 -5.23 27.44
CA TRP A 296 3.89 -5.73 26.60
C TRP A 296 4.33 -6.97 25.83
N GLY A 297 3.45 -7.97 25.70
CA GLY A 297 3.77 -9.22 25.00
C GLY A 297 4.27 -9.04 23.56
N TYR A 298 3.84 -7.98 22.86
CA TYR A 298 4.35 -7.63 21.53
C TYR A 298 5.86 -7.28 21.52
N TRP A 299 6.36 -6.64 22.58
CA TRP A 299 7.76 -6.20 22.68
C TRP A 299 8.66 -7.18 23.44
N GLN A 300 8.08 -8.23 24.03
CA GLN A 300 8.85 -9.32 24.63
C GLN A 300 9.80 -9.93 23.58
N GLY A 301 11.08 -10.07 23.93
CA GLY A 301 12.13 -10.55 23.01
C GLY A 301 12.61 -9.53 21.97
N SER A 302 12.05 -8.32 21.92
CA SER A 302 12.49 -7.24 21.02
C SER A 302 12.57 -5.86 21.69
N ALA A 303 12.59 -5.83 23.03
CA ALA A 303 12.61 -4.61 23.83
C ALA A 303 13.78 -3.66 23.51
N GLU A 304 14.92 -4.17 23.02
CA GLU A 304 16.03 -3.32 22.56
C GLU A 304 15.60 -2.38 21.42
N THR A 305 14.64 -2.81 20.59
CA THR A 305 14.15 -2.04 19.45
C THR A 305 13.49 -0.75 19.92
N LEU A 306 12.85 -0.76 21.10
CA LEU A 306 12.25 0.43 21.70
C LEU A 306 13.29 1.49 22.08
N GLN A 307 14.50 1.06 22.48
CA GLN A 307 15.61 1.95 22.81
C GLN A 307 16.43 2.37 21.59
N SER A 308 16.27 1.66 20.48
CA SER A 308 16.98 1.97 19.23
C SER A 308 16.40 3.22 18.55
N SER A 309 17.27 3.93 17.81
CA SER A 309 16.83 5.05 16.97
C SER A 309 15.82 4.60 15.92
N VAL A 310 14.83 5.44 15.63
CA VAL A 310 13.90 5.21 14.50
C VAL A 310 14.63 5.06 13.16
N PHE A 311 15.85 5.57 13.04
CA PHE A 311 16.70 5.43 11.86
C PHE A 311 17.45 4.09 11.79
N ALA A 312 17.53 3.35 12.89
CA ALA A 312 18.04 1.98 12.92
C ALA A 312 16.96 0.96 12.51
N HIS A 313 15.68 1.33 12.60
CA HIS A 313 14.59 0.44 12.23
C HIS A 313 14.29 0.53 10.72
N GLY A 314 14.62 -0.52 9.96
CA GLY A 314 14.55 -0.50 8.50
C GLY A 314 13.16 -0.21 7.91
N THR A 315 12.07 -0.55 8.60
CA THR A 315 10.71 -0.19 8.13
C THR A 315 10.43 1.30 8.31
N SER A 316 10.96 1.92 9.36
CA SER A 316 10.81 3.37 9.58
C SER A 316 11.54 4.15 8.49
N VAL A 317 12.77 3.74 8.16
CA VAL A 317 13.56 4.35 7.07
C VAL A 317 12.86 4.22 5.71
N LEU A 318 12.32 3.03 5.39
CA LEU A 318 11.49 2.86 4.19
C LEU A 318 10.27 3.79 4.19
N ASN A 319 9.57 3.92 5.32
CA ASN A 319 8.40 4.81 5.42
C ASN A 319 8.77 6.27 5.18
N PHE A 320 9.88 6.76 5.74
CA PHE A 320 10.39 8.11 5.47
C PHE A 320 10.73 8.29 4.00
N GLY A 321 11.39 7.30 3.39
CA GLY A 321 11.64 7.29 1.95
C GLY A 321 10.35 7.35 1.14
N VAL A 322 9.32 6.56 1.49
CA VAL A 322 8.03 6.56 0.77
C VAL A 322 7.36 7.93 0.84
N ILE A 323 7.36 8.59 2.01
CA ILE A 323 6.80 9.95 2.15
C ILE A 323 7.59 10.93 1.28
N LEU A 324 8.93 10.92 1.38
CA LEU A 324 9.79 11.87 0.69
C LEU A 324 9.77 11.68 -0.83
N GLY A 325 9.74 10.43 -1.31
CA GLY A 325 9.65 10.09 -2.72
C GLY A 325 8.31 10.52 -3.33
N ALA A 326 7.22 10.33 -2.59
CA ALA A 326 5.90 10.81 -2.99
C ALA A 326 5.81 12.35 -2.99
N PHE A 327 6.48 13.01 -2.03
CA PHE A 327 6.59 14.46 -1.99
C PHE A 327 7.34 15.01 -3.20
N ILE A 328 8.48 14.43 -3.55
CA ILE A 328 9.25 14.79 -4.75
C ILE A 328 8.39 14.63 -6.00
N ALA A 329 7.70 13.49 -6.16
CA ALA A 329 6.80 13.24 -7.27
C ALA A 329 5.65 14.27 -7.36
N SER A 330 5.04 14.59 -6.21
CA SER A 330 3.94 15.55 -6.13
C SER A 330 4.38 16.98 -6.47
N ALA A 331 5.51 17.42 -5.93
CA ALA A 331 6.07 18.74 -6.21
C ALA A 331 6.53 18.86 -7.67
N ALA A 332 7.14 17.80 -8.23
CA ALA A 332 7.54 17.75 -9.63
C ALA A 332 6.34 17.80 -10.60
N GLY A 333 5.20 17.24 -10.20
CA GLY A 333 3.93 17.33 -10.92
C GLY A 333 3.15 18.63 -10.69
N GLY A 334 3.60 19.52 -9.81
CA GLY A 334 2.86 20.74 -9.44
C GLY A 334 1.53 20.46 -8.73
N LEU A 335 1.46 19.35 -7.98
CA LEU A 335 0.25 18.86 -7.33
C LEU A 335 0.28 19.03 -5.80
N PHE A 336 1.43 19.38 -5.22
CA PHE A 336 1.54 19.52 -3.76
C PHE A 336 0.81 20.78 -3.31
N ARG A 337 -0.25 20.59 -2.52
CA ARG A 337 -1.00 21.66 -1.87
C ARG A 337 -1.78 21.11 -0.68
N PHE A 338 -1.90 21.91 0.36
CA PHE A 338 -2.85 21.61 1.44
C PHE A 338 -4.26 22.00 1.02
N THR A 339 -5.22 21.20 1.47
CA THR A 339 -6.65 21.41 1.21
C THR A 339 -7.41 21.50 2.52
N SER A 340 -8.50 22.26 2.53
CA SER A 340 -9.41 22.28 3.67
C SER A 340 -10.12 20.93 3.81
N VAL A 341 -10.44 20.56 5.05
CA VAL A 341 -11.10 19.30 5.36
C VAL A 341 -12.38 19.57 6.12
N ASN A 342 -13.44 18.83 5.79
CA ASN A 342 -14.71 18.87 6.51
C ASN A 342 -14.65 17.90 7.71
N VAL A 343 -15.31 18.26 8.81
CA VAL A 343 -15.51 17.44 10.02
C VAL A 343 -15.92 16.01 9.69
N LYS A 344 -16.83 15.79 8.73
CA LYS A 344 -17.23 14.42 8.34
C LYS A 344 -16.05 13.60 7.81
N ASN A 345 -15.21 14.18 6.96
CA ASN A 345 -14.02 13.52 6.43
C ASN A 345 -12.98 13.26 7.53
N VAL A 346 -12.83 14.20 8.47
CA VAL A 346 -11.95 14.05 9.63
C VAL A 346 -12.43 12.89 10.50
N SER A 347 -13.73 12.82 10.84
CA SER A 347 -14.27 11.72 11.65
C SER A 347 -14.07 10.35 10.99
N ALA A 348 -14.25 10.24 9.66
CA ALA A 348 -13.95 9.03 8.91
C ALA A 348 -12.45 8.68 8.94
N ALA A 349 -11.58 9.68 8.89
CA ALA A 349 -10.14 9.51 8.99
C ALA A 349 -9.69 9.02 10.38
N VAL A 350 -10.30 9.54 11.45
CA VAL A 350 -10.06 9.07 12.82
C VAL A 350 -10.45 7.60 12.97
N ILE A 351 -11.70 7.26 12.65
CA ILE A 351 -12.22 5.90 12.78
C ILE A 351 -11.43 4.96 11.85
N GLY A 352 -11.22 5.37 10.60
CA GLY A 352 -10.48 4.59 9.62
C GLY A 352 -9.03 4.33 10.03
N GLY A 353 -8.34 5.36 10.56
CA GLY A 353 -6.99 5.26 11.10
C GLY A 353 -6.90 4.24 12.24
N LEU A 354 -7.75 4.38 13.25
CA LEU A 354 -7.78 3.47 14.41
C LEU A 354 -8.02 2.01 13.97
N LEU A 355 -9.01 1.78 13.12
CA LEU A 355 -9.34 0.44 12.62
C LEU A 355 -8.23 -0.17 11.77
N MET A 356 -7.58 0.62 10.91
CA MET A 356 -6.44 0.15 10.13
C MET A 356 -5.25 -0.17 11.03
N GLY A 357 -4.95 0.67 12.02
CA GLY A 357 -3.87 0.45 12.96
C GLY A 357 -4.05 -0.84 13.73
N TYR A 358 -5.21 -0.97 14.38
CA TYR A 358 -5.56 -2.13 15.18
C TYR A 358 -5.59 -3.40 14.33
N GLY A 359 -6.33 -3.36 13.21
CA GLY A 359 -6.46 -4.49 12.30
C GLY A 359 -5.14 -4.94 11.68
N ALA A 360 -4.21 -4.01 11.41
CA ALA A 360 -2.90 -4.36 10.86
C ALA A 360 -2.01 -5.13 11.84
N ARG A 361 -2.18 -4.94 13.16
CA ARG A 361 -1.45 -5.72 14.16
C ARG A 361 -2.00 -7.12 14.27
N LEU A 362 -3.32 -7.23 14.44
CA LEU A 362 -4.04 -8.50 14.56
C LEU A 362 -3.86 -9.37 13.31
N ALA A 363 -3.83 -8.76 12.13
CA ALA A 363 -3.65 -9.46 10.87
C ALA A 363 -2.19 -9.54 10.42
N PHE A 364 -1.23 -9.38 11.35
CA PHE A 364 0.21 -9.50 11.11
C PHE A 364 0.73 -8.75 9.86
N GLY A 365 0.07 -7.64 9.52
CA GLY A 365 0.38 -6.86 8.33
C GLY A 365 -0.80 -6.10 7.75
N CYS A 366 -0.46 -5.17 6.85
CA CYS A 366 -1.40 -4.41 6.02
C CYS A 366 -1.37 -4.91 4.57
N ASN A 367 -1.93 -4.14 3.61
CA ASN A 367 -1.85 -4.50 2.18
C ASN A 367 -0.42 -4.74 1.69
N ILE A 368 0.57 -4.04 2.26
CA ILE A 368 1.96 -4.23 1.89
C ILE A 368 2.54 -5.45 2.59
N GLY A 369 2.48 -5.51 3.93
CA GLY A 369 3.10 -6.61 4.68
C GLY A 369 2.41 -7.96 4.51
N ALA A 370 1.07 -8.00 4.60
CA ALA A 370 0.29 -9.23 4.54
C ALA A 370 -0.07 -9.62 3.10
N TYR A 371 -0.74 -8.73 2.37
CA TYR A 371 -1.24 -9.05 1.03
C TYR A 371 -0.13 -9.08 -0.02
N PHE A 372 0.72 -8.07 -0.09
CA PHE A 372 1.76 -8.02 -1.11
C PHE A 372 2.95 -8.93 -0.76
N THR A 373 3.61 -8.65 0.36
CA THR A 373 4.83 -9.35 0.77
C THR A 373 4.55 -10.74 1.32
N GLY A 374 3.46 -10.94 2.06
CA GLY A 374 3.06 -12.27 2.55
C GLY A 374 2.76 -13.23 1.40
N ILE A 375 1.96 -12.82 0.41
CA ILE A 375 1.72 -13.64 -0.79
C ILE A 375 3.02 -13.87 -1.58
N ALA A 376 3.85 -12.84 -1.76
CA ALA A 376 5.16 -12.99 -2.42
C ALA A 376 6.06 -14.01 -1.71
N SER A 377 5.90 -14.13 -0.38
CA SER A 377 6.60 -15.10 0.47
C SER A 377 5.90 -16.46 0.58
N PHE A 378 4.93 -16.74 -0.29
CA PHE A 378 4.14 -17.99 -0.32
C PHE A 378 3.33 -18.27 0.95
N SER A 379 3.01 -17.24 1.73
CA SER A 379 2.23 -17.33 2.96
C SER A 379 0.74 -17.43 2.67
N LEU A 380 0.08 -18.49 3.15
CA LEU A 380 -1.37 -18.68 2.97
C LEU A 380 -2.18 -17.58 3.68
N HIS A 381 -1.65 -17.05 4.79
CA HIS A 381 -2.20 -15.89 5.49
C HIS A 381 -2.43 -14.70 4.57
N GLY A 382 -1.53 -14.42 3.61
CA GLY A 382 -1.66 -13.28 2.71
C GLY A 382 -2.87 -13.38 1.77
N TYR A 383 -3.19 -14.60 1.31
CA TYR A 383 -4.37 -14.86 0.47
C TYR A 383 -5.67 -14.68 1.26
N LEU A 384 -5.74 -15.25 2.46
CA LEU A 384 -6.88 -15.12 3.36
C LEU A 384 -7.11 -13.66 3.75
N TRP A 385 -6.03 -12.94 4.07
CA TRP A 385 -6.07 -11.51 4.36
C TRP A 385 -6.76 -10.73 3.22
N GLY A 386 -6.41 -11.03 1.97
CA GLY A 386 -6.99 -10.37 0.80
C GLY A 386 -8.51 -10.55 0.68
N ILE A 387 -8.99 -11.77 0.94
CA ILE A 387 -10.42 -12.11 0.91
C ILE A 387 -11.17 -11.38 2.03
N LEU A 388 -10.64 -11.45 3.25
CA LEU A 388 -11.25 -10.84 4.44
C LEU A 388 -11.26 -9.30 4.37
N ALA A 389 -10.17 -8.70 3.88
CA ALA A 389 -10.10 -7.26 3.66
C ALA A 389 -11.06 -6.78 2.55
N MET A 390 -11.33 -7.62 1.55
CA MET A 390 -12.36 -7.36 0.55
C MET A 390 -13.76 -7.41 1.17
N ALA A 391 -14.03 -8.36 2.07
CA ALA A 391 -15.30 -8.43 2.81
C ALA A 391 -15.51 -7.17 3.69
N GLY A 392 -14.48 -6.74 4.42
CA GLY A 392 -14.51 -5.49 5.19
C GLY A 392 -14.72 -4.26 4.30
N THR A 393 -14.10 -4.25 3.11
CA THR A 393 -14.33 -3.19 2.11
C THR A 393 -15.79 -3.13 1.67
N PHE A 394 -16.42 -4.28 1.43
CA PHE A 394 -17.83 -4.35 1.00
C PHE A 394 -18.76 -3.73 2.04
N VAL A 395 -18.58 -4.07 3.33
CA VAL A 395 -19.35 -3.48 4.43
C VAL A 395 -19.11 -1.97 4.52
N ALA A 396 -17.87 -1.52 4.36
CA ALA A 396 -17.55 -0.09 4.40
C ALA A 396 -18.22 0.71 3.27
N LEU A 397 -18.59 0.11 2.14
CA LEU A 397 -19.29 0.84 1.07
C LEU A 397 -20.65 1.38 1.54
N PHE A 398 -21.31 0.70 2.46
CA PHE A 398 -22.58 1.16 3.05
C PHE A 398 -22.35 2.25 4.10
N ILE A 399 -21.20 2.25 4.76
CA ILE A 399 -20.85 3.19 5.83
C ILE A 399 -20.30 4.51 5.27
N ARG A 400 -19.53 4.45 4.16
CA ARG A 400 -18.89 5.63 3.52
C ARG A 400 -19.82 6.83 3.30
N PRO A 401 -21.05 6.66 2.76
CA PRO A 401 -21.96 7.77 2.51
C PRO A 401 -22.36 8.54 3.78
N LEU A 402 -22.40 7.89 4.95
CA LEU A 402 -22.70 8.53 6.23
C LEU A 402 -21.69 9.64 6.56
N PHE A 403 -20.45 9.46 6.11
CA PHE A 403 -19.35 10.41 6.26
C PHE A 403 -19.19 11.36 5.05
N GLY A 404 -20.12 11.35 4.10
CA GLY A 404 -20.02 12.16 2.88
C GLY A 404 -18.94 11.68 1.89
N LEU A 405 -18.44 10.45 2.05
CA LEU A 405 -17.45 9.87 1.13
C LEU A 405 -18.17 9.22 -0.06
N SER A 406 -17.67 9.49 -1.26
CA SER A 406 -18.25 8.92 -2.48
C SER A 406 -17.98 7.41 -2.60
N VAL A 407 -18.92 6.74 -3.27
CA VAL A 407 -18.86 5.34 -3.70
C VAL A 407 -19.18 5.33 -5.21
N PRO A 408 -18.32 4.73 -6.06
CA PRO A 408 -18.57 4.68 -7.50
C PRO A 408 -19.88 3.96 -7.82
N LYS A 409 -20.64 4.49 -8.79
CA LYS A 409 -21.90 3.93 -9.29
C LYS A 409 -21.75 3.52 -10.76
N SER A 410 -22.54 2.54 -11.19
CA SER A 410 -22.46 2.01 -12.57
C SER A 410 -22.83 3.03 -13.64
N LYS A 411 -23.54 4.11 -13.26
CA LYS A 411 -23.94 5.20 -14.17
C LYS A 411 -22.93 6.36 -14.22
N ASP A 412 -21.84 6.29 -13.47
CA ASP A 412 -20.82 7.34 -13.48
C ASP A 412 -20.08 7.35 -14.84
N SER A 413 -19.69 8.52 -15.33
CA SER A 413 -18.89 8.63 -16.56
C SER A 413 -17.49 8.06 -16.38
N PHE A 414 -16.92 8.20 -15.17
CA PHE A 414 -15.62 7.65 -14.79
C PHE A 414 -15.61 7.12 -13.35
N CYS A 415 -14.76 6.13 -13.09
CA CYS A 415 -14.56 5.46 -11.81
C CYS A 415 -13.51 6.09 -10.87
#